data_AF-A0A1Y4WN72-F1
#
_entry.id   AF-A0A1Y4WN72-F1
#
_cell.length_a   1.000
_cell.length_b   1.000
_cell.length_c   1.000
_cell.angle_alpha   90.00
_cell.angle_beta   90.00
_cell.angle_gamma   90.00
#
_symmetry.space_group_name_H-M   'P 1'
#
loop_
_entity.id
_entity.type
_entity.pdbx_description
1 polymer ?
#
loop_
_entity_poly.entity_id
_entity_poly.type
_entity_poly.pdbx_seq_one_letter_code
_entity_poly.pdbx_strand_id
1 'polypeptide(L)'
;MSITKSSLFVRLFLAVWLGLKNAAANSVLGRACDRLQDWAVRQAHGSAIWNFVWREGRIPRAWPGSIACRLFTAIINIPCAVFKAAYRAGKRVWDGSLFCRLMGALGGGTFLFLGLFMMVMLMAPHERWNNLYGLMGAVALTGLFVVGSASRSRHKLELDAQGPYFTIYMAFLCIALVGSLSTHLSLRFFAFHLTAFLIVLLVVSSVHKYEQLQLMVSLAVVGLSVAALYGCYQSYVGVDIVASQQDMALNQGMPGRVYSFFDNPNNFAEQLEMLLPLNLALFLNCRWRGKLLSLLSLALGLVAIGATLGRASWIGLAFALVVFLALMNWRWVPVFLVLGLAAIPFLPETIYNRILTIFRAGDDSSVQYRFGIYDTTRNLMEDYWFRGVGLGTDVMKKVFETYPTNFDGTYPVHTHNNYLQMWGETGILGMLAYLALLLWRLKTGVKAFCAALDPRVKRMLAAAIAAFCGILVIGVAEYTWYYPRNMFTYWFLFGVIGACVKLTHLERTRHTA
;
A
#
# COMPACT_ATOMS: atom_id res chain seq x y z
N MET A 1 16.54 -31.96 4.23
CA MET A 1 17.15 -31.72 5.56
C MET A 1 18.51 -32.41 5.76
N SER A 2 19.07 -33.10 4.75
CA SER A 2 20.37 -33.81 4.87
C SER A 2 21.58 -32.93 4.53
N ILE A 3 21.51 -32.07 3.49
CA ILE A 3 22.63 -31.21 3.05
C ILE A 3 23.04 -30.13 4.07
N THR A 4 22.09 -29.63 4.87
CA THR A 4 22.38 -28.63 5.91
C THR A 4 23.02 -29.19 7.17
N LYS A 5 22.96 -30.51 7.41
CA LYS A 5 23.57 -31.13 8.61
C LYS A 5 25.06 -31.46 8.41
N SER A 6 25.54 -31.62 7.18
CA SER A 6 26.91 -32.04 6.86
C SER A 6 27.85 -30.92 6.39
N SER A 7 27.35 -29.72 6.10
CA SER A 7 28.21 -28.61 5.65
C SER A 7 28.90 -27.91 6.84
N LEU A 8 30.23 -28.03 6.89
CA LEU A 8 31.09 -27.35 7.87
C LEU A 8 30.94 -25.82 7.79
N PHE A 9 30.77 -25.29 6.57
CA PHE A 9 30.54 -23.88 6.30
C PHE A 9 29.22 -23.38 6.90
N VAL A 10 28.12 -24.13 6.74
CA VAL A 10 26.82 -23.77 7.32
C VAL A 10 26.86 -23.79 8.85
N ARG A 11 27.58 -24.74 9.45
CA ARG A 11 27.77 -24.79 10.92
C ARG A 11 28.63 -23.64 11.43
N LEU A 12 29.74 -23.32 10.74
CA LEU A 12 30.59 -22.19 11.07
C LEU A 12 29.81 -20.88 10.98
N PHE A 13 29.06 -20.67 9.89
CA PHE A 13 28.22 -19.49 9.71
C PHE A 13 27.12 -19.40 10.77
N LEU A 14 26.44 -20.51 11.09
CA LEU A 14 25.46 -20.55 12.18
C LEU A 14 26.08 -20.28 13.55
N ALA A 15 27.27 -20.81 13.83
CA ALA A 15 27.99 -20.56 15.08
C ALA A 15 28.45 -19.11 15.19
N VAL A 16 28.98 -18.53 14.11
CA VAL A 16 29.34 -17.11 14.03
C VAL A 16 28.09 -16.23 14.16
N TRP A 17 26.99 -16.57 13.48
CA TRP A 17 25.72 -15.84 13.55
C TRP A 17 25.09 -15.91 14.95
N LEU A 18 25.07 -17.09 15.58
CA LEU A 18 24.58 -17.27 16.95
C LEU A 18 25.50 -16.59 17.96
N GLY A 19 26.82 -16.65 17.73
CA GLY A 19 27.82 -15.92 18.51
C GLY A 19 27.62 -14.42 18.44
N LEU A 20 27.46 -13.86 17.24
CA LEU A 20 27.15 -12.45 17.02
C LEU A 20 25.79 -12.07 17.61
N LYS A 21 24.77 -12.93 17.49
CA LYS A 21 23.44 -12.69 18.08
C LYS A 21 23.49 -12.65 19.61
N ASN A 22 24.22 -13.58 20.23
CA ASN A 22 24.39 -13.63 21.68
C ASN A 22 25.29 -12.50 22.18
N ALA A 23 26.36 -12.18 21.46
CA ALA A 23 27.22 -11.03 21.74
C ALA A 23 26.44 -9.72 21.61
N ALA A 24 25.59 -9.57 20.60
CA ALA A 24 24.73 -8.40 20.44
C ALA A 24 23.68 -8.30 21.56
N ALA A 25 23.04 -9.41 21.95
CA ALA A 25 22.09 -9.45 23.06
C ALA A 25 22.74 -9.07 24.41
N ASN A 26 23.99 -9.48 24.63
CA ASN A 26 24.76 -9.20 25.85
C ASN A 26 25.68 -7.97 25.75
N SER A 27 25.64 -7.25 24.62
CA SER A 27 26.46 -6.06 24.40
C SER A 27 25.92 -4.86 25.18
N VAL A 28 26.77 -3.85 25.40
CA VAL A 28 26.35 -2.55 25.95
C VAL A 28 25.27 -1.92 25.07
N LEU A 29 25.39 -2.02 23.75
CA LEU A 29 24.40 -1.55 22.78
C LEU A 29 23.06 -2.30 22.88
N GLY A 30 23.09 -3.62 23.01
CA GLY A 30 21.88 -4.45 23.21
C GLY A 30 21.15 -4.08 24.49
N ARG A 31 21.88 -3.98 25.62
CA ARG A 31 21.31 -3.54 26.90
C ARG A 31 20.81 -2.10 26.86
N ALA A 32 21.47 -1.20 26.13
CA ALA A 32 21.01 0.17 25.95
C ALA A 32 19.72 0.22 25.12
N CYS A 33 19.61 -0.57 24.06
CA CYS A 33 18.38 -0.71 23.26
C CYS A 33 17.24 -1.25 24.11
N ASP A 34 17.49 -2.24 24.97
CA ASP A 34 16.48 -2.83 25.85
C ASP A 34 15.99 -1.82 26.88
N ARG A 35 16.91 -1.07 27.50
CA ARG A 35 16.56 0.02 28.42
C ARG A 35 15.76 1.12 27.74
N LEU A 36 16.12 1.48 26.50
CA LEU A 36 15.39 2.46 25.69
C LEU A 36 14.00 1.96 25.32
N GLN A 37 13.88 0.69 24.93
CA GLN A 37 12.60 0.06 24.65
C GLN A 37 11.71 0.05 25.91
N ASP A 38 12.25 -0.39 27.04
CA ASP A 38 11.51 -0.42 28.30
C ASP A 38 11.12 0.99 28.76
N TRP A 39 12.01 1.97 28.60
CA TRP A 39 11.70 3.37 28.87
C TRP A 39 10.57 3.87 27.96
N ALA A 40 10.66 3.65 26.65
CA ALA A 40 9.64 4.06 25.70
C ALA A 40 8.29 3.39 25.97
N VAL A 41 8.28 2.10 26.32
CA VAL A 41 7.07 1.36 26.69
C VAL A 41 6.48 1.90 27.99
N ARG A 42 7.31 2.25 28.99
CA ARG A 42 6.83 2.90 30.22
C ARG A 42 6.22 4.27 29.94
N GLN A 43 6.88 5.10 29.12
CA GLN A 43 6.35 6.41 28.72
C GLN A 43 5.04 6.26 27.94
N ALA A 44 4.94 5.28 27.04
CA ALA A 44 3.73 4.98 26.31
C ALA A 44 2.58 4.58 27.26
N HIS A 45 2.78 3.61 28.15
CA HIS A 45 1.73 3.20 29.09
C HIS A 45 1.32 4.30 30.07
N GLY A 46 2.24 5.17 30.48
CA GLY A 46 1.95 6.34 31.32
C GLY A 46 1.28 7.49 30.56
N SER A 47 1.33 7.50 29.23
CA SER A 47 0.79 8.59 28.41
C SER A 47 -0.72 8.48 28.23
N ALA A 48 -1.43 9.54 28.61
CA ALA A 48 -2.87 9.68 28.34
C ALA A 48 -3.18 9.61 26.83
N ILE A 49 -2.27 10.13 25.99
CA ILE A 49 -2.42 10.10 24.52
C ILE A 49 -2.33 8.67 24.02
N TRP A 50 -1.33 7.89 24.47
CA TRP A 50 -1.21 6.49 24.07
C TRP A 50 -2.42 5.67 24.53
N ASN A 51 -2.86 5.85 25.78
CA ASN A 51 -4.06 5.16 26.29
C ASN A 51 -5.32 5.55 25.50
N PHE A 52 -5.45 6.82 25.10
CA PHE A 52 -6.52 7.30 24.23
C PHE A 52 -6.45 6.71 22.81
N VAL A 53 -5.25 6.61 22.23
CA VAL A 53 -5.03 6.05 20.89
C VAL A 53 -5.20 4.53 20.91
N TRP A 54 -4.78 3.84 21.97
CA TRP A 54 -4.83 2.38 22.07
C TRP A 54 -6.21 1.85 22.49
N ARG A 55 -7.00 2.58 23.28
CA ARG A 55 -8.37 2.15 23.67
C ARG A 55 -9.23 1.87 22.45
N GLU A 56 -10.12 0.89 22.51
CA GLU A 56 -11.12 0.75 21.46
C GLU A 56 -12.10 1.91 21.52
N GLY A 57 -12.29 2.58 20.38
CA GLY A 57 -13.26 3.66 20.26
C GLY A 57 -14.69 3.11 20.36
N ARG A 58 -15.61 3.95 20.83
CA ARG A 58 -17.04 3.59 20.92
C ARG A 58 -17.63 3.22 19.55
N ILE A 59 -17.27 3.96 18.49
CA ILE A 59 -17.78 3.72 17.13
C ILE A 59 -17.33 2.35 16.57
N PRO A 60 -16.03 1.99 16.52
CA PRO A 60 -15.62 0.66 16.06
C PRO A 60 -16.19 -0.49 16.90
N ARG A 61 -16.33 -0.30 18.23
CA ARG A 61 -16.89 -1.32 19.11
C ARG A 61 -18.38 -1.58 18.85
N ALA A 62 -19.15 -0.50 18.62
CA ALA A 62 -20.58 -0.61 18.33
C ALA A 62 -20.87 -1.00 16.86
N TRP A 63 -19.90 -0.86 15.96
CA TRP A 63 -20.08 -1.06 14.52
C TRP A 63 -20.71 -2.41 14.15
N PRO A 64 -20.23 -3.58 14.63
CA PRO A 64 -20.81 -4.88 14.25
C PRO A 64 -22.28 -5.04 14.63
N GLY A 65 -22.72 -4.39 15.72
CA GLY A 65 -24.11 -4.40 16.18
C GLY A 65 -24.99 -3.29 15.59
N SER A 66 -24.41 -2.34 14.87
CA SER A 66 -25.12 -1.15 14.39
C SER A 66 -26.07 -1.46 13.22
N ILE A 67 -27.19 -0.73 13.16
CA ILE A 67 -28.14 -0.81 12.04
C ILE A 67 -27.45 -0.41 10.73
N ALA A 68 -26.62 0.64 10.75
CA ALA A 68 -25.86 1.09 9.59
C ALA A 68 -24.97 -0.01 9.02
N CYS A 69 -24.17 -0.69 9.85
CA CYS A 69 -23.32 -1.79 9.40
C CYS A 69 -24.16 -2.91 8.75
N ARG A 70 -25.27 -3.32 9.38
CA ARG A 70 -26.16 -4.35 8.84
C ARG A 70 -26.78 -3.93 7.51
N LEU A 71 -27.26 -2.69 7.42
CA LEU A 71 -27.86 -2.13 6.21
C LEU A 71 -26.86 -2.06 5.05
N PHE A 72 -25.70 -1.43 5.24
CA PHE A 72 -24.70 -1.30 4.17
C PHE A 72 -24.09 -2.64 3.78
N THR A 73 -23.86 -3.53 4.76
CA THR A 73 -23.41 -4.90 4.45
C THR A 73 -24.48 -5.66 3.67
N ALA A 74 -25.76 -5.50 3.99
CA ALA A 74 -26.85 -6.09 3.22
C ALA A 74 -26.90 -5.55 1.79
N ILE A 75 -26.80 -4.24 1.60
CA ILE A 75 -26.80 -3.58 0.28
C ILE A 75 -25.65 -4.12 -0.59
N ILE A 76 -24.41 -4.12 -0.09
CA ILE A 76 -23.26 -4.63 -0.85
C ILE A 76 -23.41 -6.13 -1.16
N ASN A 77 -24.10 -6.89 -0.31
CA ASN A 77 -24.32 -8.32 -0.50
C ASN A 77 -25.61 -8.68 -1.24
N ILE A 78 -26.40 -7.71 -1.74
CA ILE A 78 -27.57 -8.00 -2.58
C ILE A 78 -27.19 -8.93 -3.76
N PRO A 79 -26.11 -8.68 -4.52
CA PRO A 79 -25.70 -9.58 -5.60
C PRO A 79 -25.41 -11.01 -5.11
N CYS A 80 -24.68 -11.15 -3.98
CA CYS A 80 -24.43 -12.46 -3.37
C CYS A 80 -25.73 -13.15 -2.94
N ALA A 81 -26.70 -12.43 -2.39
CA ALA A 81 -27.99 -12.98 -1.97
C ALA A 81 -28.82 -13.46 -3.17
N VAL A 82 -28.88 -12.67 -4.24
CA VAL A 82 -29.57 -13.03 -5.49
C VAL A 82 -29.00 -14.32 -6.08
N PHE A 83 -27.68 -14.41 -6.23
CA PHE A 83 -27.03 -15.61 -6.78
C PHE A 83 -27.16 -16.84 -5.86
N LYS A 84 -27.14 -16.66 -4.54
CA LYS A 84 -27.44 -17.74 -3.59
C LYS A 84 -28.89 -18.22 -3.69
N ALA A 85 -29.85 -17.32 -3.90
CA ALA A 85 -31.25 -17.68 -4.11
C ALA A 85 -31.43 -18.44 -5.44
N ALA A 86 -30.80 -17.97 -6.52
CA ALA A 86 -30.79 -18.64 -7.81
C ALA A 86 -30.17 -20.05 -7.71
N TYR A 87 -29.05 -20.19 -6.99
CA TYR A 87 -28.44 -21.51 -6.73
C TYR A 87 -29.38 -22.46 -5.98
N ARG A 88 -30.11 -21.98 -4.96
CA ARG A 88 -31.07 -22.81 -4.23
C ARG A 88 -32.24 -23.25 -5.09
N ALA A 89 -32.80 -22.33 -5.90
CA ALA A 89 -33.91 -22.64 -6.80
C ALA A 89 -33.51 -23.60 -7.92
N GLY A 90 -32.30 -23.43 -8.48
CA GLY A 90 -31.78 -24.20 -9.61
C GLY A 90 -30.78 -25.29 -9.23
N LYS A 91 -30.73 -25.77 -7.98
CA LYS A 91 -29.62 -26.59 -7.47
C LYS A 91 -29.28 -27.79 -8.35
N ARG A 92 -30.29 -28.54 -8.81
CA ARG A 92 -30.10 -29.71 -9.69
C ARG A 92 -29.43 -29.35 -11.02
N VAL A 93 -29.82 -28.21 -11.61
CA VAL A 93 -29.26 -27.71 -12.87
C VAL A 93 -27.84 -27.19 -12.67
N TRP A 94 -27.61 -26.47 -11.56
CA TRP A 94 -26.30 -25.91 -11.24
C TRP A 94 -25.26 -27.00 -10.98
N ASP A 95 -25.61 -27.99 -10.16
CA ASP A 95 -24.71 -29.09 -9.83
C ASP A 95 -24.49 -30.03 -11.04
N GLY A 96 -25.48 -30.14 -11.95
CA GLY A 96 -25.36 -30.91 -13.19
C GLY A 96 -24.60 -30.20 -14.33
N SER A 97 -24.59 -28.87 -14.35
CA SER A 97 -23.93 -28.08 -15.40
C SER A 97 -22.41 -27.99 -15.20
N LEU A 98 -21.63 -28.40 -16.21
CA LEU A 98 -20.18 -28.23 -16.20
C LEU A 98 -19.79 -26.74 -16.08
N PHE A 99 -20.49 -25.86 -16.79
CA PHE A 99 -20.24 -24.42 -16.78
C PHE A 99 -20.44 -23.81 -15.38
N CYS A 100 -21.55 -24.14 -14.71
CA CYS A 100 -21.85 -23.61 -13.39
C CYS A 100 -20.86 -24.11 -12.33
N ARG A 101 -20.43 -25.38 -12.43
CA ARG A 101 -19.37 -25.93 -11.58
C ARG A 101 -18.03 -25.26 -11.82
N LEU A 102 -17.66 -25.01 -13.08
CA LEU A 102 -16.45 -24.29 -13.44
C LEU A 102 -16.48 -22.88 -12.85
N MET A 103 -17.53 -22.10 -13.10
CA MET A 103 -17.68 -20.74 -12.57
C MET A 103 -17.67 -20.71 -11.03
N GLY A 104 -18.30 -21.70 -10.39
CA GLY A 104 -18.24 -21.87 -8.93
C GLY A 104 -16.84 -22.19 -8.41
N ALA A 105 -16.07 -23.01 -9.13
CA ALA A 105 -14.68 -23.32 -8.81
C ALA A 105 -13.79 -22.08 -8.99
N LEU A 106 -13.88 -21.40 -10.15
CA LEU A 106 -13.15 -20.18 -10.47
C LEU A 106 -13.44 -19.05 -9.46
N GLY A 107 -14.71 -18.86 -9.09
CA GLY A 107 -15.10 -17.89 -8.07
C GLY A 107 -14.70 -18.26 -6.63
N GLY A 108 -14.35 -19.52 -6.36
CA GLY A 108 -13.66 -19.89 -5.12
C GLY A 108 -12.18 -19.51 -5.12
N GLY A 109 -11.63 -19.28 -6.31
CA GLY A 109 -10.24 -18.89 -6.56
C GLY A 109 -10.06 -17.39 -6.80
N THR A 110 -11.00 -16.51 -6.43
CA THR A 110 -10.88 -15.08 -6.76
C THR A 110 -9.58 -14.43 -6.29
N PHE A 111 -9.00 -14.87 -5.17
CA PHE A 111 -7.69 -14.40 -4.70
C PHE A 111 -6.56 -14.63 -5.72
N LEU A 112 -6.61 -15.75 -6.47
CA LEU A 112 -5.67 -16.05 -7.54
C LEU A 112 -5.83 -15.04 -8.69
N PHE A 113 -7.08 -14.84 -9.14
CA PHE A 113 -7.37 -13.94 -10.25
C PHE A 113 -7.12 -12.47 -9.90
N LEU A 114 -7.32 -12.07 -8.65
CA LEU A 114 -6.93 -10.74 -8.17
C LEU A 114 -5.40 -10.59 -8.18
N GLY A 115 -4.66 -11.60 -7.75
CA GLY A 115 -3.20 -11.62 -7.86
C GLY A 115 -2.72 -11.53 -9.32
N LEU A 116 -3.35 -12.27 -10.23
CA LEU A 116 -3.06 -12.20 -11.67
C LEU A 116 -3.40 -10.84 -12.27
N PHE A 117 -4.52 -10.24 -11.85
CA PHE A 117 -4.89 -8.89 -12.26
C PHE A 117 -3.84 -7.86 -11.81
N MET A 118 -3.37 -7.92 -10.55
CA MET A 118 -2.28 -7.08 -10.07
C MET A 118 -1.00 -7.32 -10.87
N MET A 119 -0.66 -8.58 -11.17
CA MET A 119 0.50 -8.94 -11.99
C MET A 119 0.44 -8.28 -13.38
N VAL A 120 -0.68 -8.44 -14.08
CA VAL A 120 -0.89 -7.85 -15.43
C VAL A 120 -0.86 -6.33 -15.37
N MET A 121 -1.51 -5.72 -14.37
CA MET A 121 -1.50 -4.26 -14.18
C MET A 121 -0.08 -3.71 -14.01
N LEU A 122 0.81 -4.43 -13.31
CA LEU A 122 2.19 -3.99 -13.10
C LEU A 122 3.11 -4.24 -14.32
N MET A 123 2.72 -5.14 -15.21
CA MET A 123 3.49 -5.53 -16.40
C MET A 123 3.01 -4.86 -17.70
N ALA A 124 1.81 -4.26 -17.69
CA ALA A 124 1.27 -3.62 -18.88
C ALA A 124 1.98 -2.29 -19.18
N PRO A 125 2.54 -2.09 -20.39
CA PRO A 125 3.09 -0.79 -20.80
C PRO A 125 2.08 0.34 -20.65
N HIS A 126 2.54 1.54 -20.28
CA HIS A 126 1.68 2.70 -20.03
C HIS A 126 0.78 3.01 -21.22
N GLU A 127 1.34 3.08 -22.43
CA GLU A 127 0.63 3.36 -23.69
C GLU A 127 -0.54 2.42 -23.97
N ARG A 128 -0.46 1.18 -23.49
CA ARG A 128 -1.49 0.16 -23.71
C ARG A 128 -2.49 0.03 -22.56
N TRP A 129 -2.29 0.77 -21.48
CA TRP A 129 -3.15 0.66 -20.30
C TRP A 129 -4.10 1.83 -20.18
N ASN A 130 -5.39 1.51 -20.22
CA ASN A 130 -6.43 2.43 -19.83
C ASN A 130 -6.87 2.12 -18.39
N ASN A 131 -7.00 3.13 -17.55
CA ASN A 131 -7.48 2.95 -16.17
C ASN A 131 -8.91 2.38 -16.09
N LEU A 132 -9.69 2.47 -17.17
CA LEU A 132 -10.96 1.76 -17.32
C LEU A 132 -10.80 0.23 -17.20
N TYR A 133 -9.68 -0.33 -17.67
CA TYR A 133 -9.37 -1.75 -17.49
C TYR A 133 -9.27 -2.14 -16.02
N GLY A 134 -8.82 -1.21 -15.17
CA GLY A 134 -8.83 -1.39 -13.73
C GLY A 134 -10.24 -1.58 -13.18
N LEU A 135 -11.16 -0.70 -13.56
CA LEU A 135 -12.58 -0.79 -13.18
C LEU A 135 -13.22 -2.07 -13.71
N MET A 136 -13.07 -2.35 -15.01
CA MET A 136 -13.61 -3.55 -15.64
C MET A 136 -13.08 -4.82 -14.96
N GLY A 137 -11.78 -4.86 -14.66
CA GLY A 137 -11.15 -5.97 -13.94
C GLY A 137 -11.73 -6.16 -12.54
N ALA A 138 -11.81 -5.10 -11.74
CA ALA A 138 -12.37 -5.16 -10.39
C ALA A 138 -13.85 -5.58 -10.38
N VAL A 139 -14.66 -5.05 -11.31
CA VAL A 139 -16.08 -5.43 -11.48
C VAL A 139 -16.21 -6.88 -11.92
N ALA A 140 -15.43 -7.33 -12.91
CA ALA A 140 -15.45 -8.71 -13.39
C ALA A 140 -15.04 -9.70 -12.28
N LEU A 141 -14.00 -9.39 -11.51
CA LEU A 141 -13.57 -10.21 -10.37
C LEU A 141 -14.60 -10.21 -9.24
N THR A 142 -15.29 -9.10 -9.02
CA THR A 142 -16.42 -9.02 -8.08
C THR A 142 -17.57 -9.90 -8.55
N GLY A 143 -17.94 -9.84 -9.84
CA GLY A 143 -18.93 -10.73 -10.43
C GLY A 143 -18.55 -12.21 -10.28
N LEU A 144 -17.28 -12.55 -10.56
CA LEU A 144 -16.76 -13.91 -10.39
C LEU A 144 -16.84 -14.37 -8.93
N PHE A 145 -16.49 -13.51 -7.97
CA PHE A 145 -16.64 -13.80 -6.54
C PHE A 145 -18.12 -14.01 -6.15
N VAL A 146 -19.01 -13.14 -6.62
CA VAL A 146 -20.45 -13.23 -6.36
C VAL A 146 -21.01 -14.57 -6.86
N VAL A 147 -20.69 -14.95 -8.10
CA VAL A 147 -21.08 -16.26 -8.67
C VAL A 147 -20.47 -17.41 -7.87
N GLY A 148 -19.19 -17.31 -7.50
CA GLY A 148 -18.49 -18.29 -6.65
C GLY A 148 -19.07 -18.42 -5.24
N SER A 149 -19.69 -17.37 -4.72
CA SER A 149 -20.33 -17.37 -3.40
C SER A 149 -21.66 -18.12 -3.39
N ALA A 150 -22.27 -18.35 -4.56
CA ALA A 150 -23.59 -18.96 -4.69
C ALA A 150 -23.67 -20.36 -4.05
N SER A 151 -22.66 -21.19 -4.31
CA SER A 151 -22.55 -22.55 -3.75
C SER A 151 -21.91 -22.59 -2.34
N ARG A 152 -21.46 -21.45 -1.81
CA ARG A 152 -20.71 -21.35 -0.54
C ARG A 152 -21.42 -20.42 0.45
N SER A 153 -22.22 -21.01 1.34
CA SER A 153 -23.06 -20.27 2.29
C SER A 153 -22.31 -19.20 3.10
N ARG A 154 -21.07 -19.49 3.52
CA ARG A 154 -20.22 -18.61 4.34
C ARG A 154 -19.53 -17.48 3.58
N HIS A 155 -19.44 -17.54 2.24
CA HIS A 155 -18.74 -16.52 1.47
C HIS A 155 -19.67 -15.31 1.24
N LYS A 156 -19.20 -14.11 1.58
CA LYS A 156 -19.92 -12.84 1.42
C LYS A 156 -18.88 -11.73 1.23
N LEU A 157 -19.30 -10.58 0.71
CA LEU A 157 -18.46 -9.38 0.71
C LEU A 157 -18.40 -8.82 2.14
N GLU A 158 -17.23 -8.87 2.75
CA GLU A 158 -17.00 -8.58 4.17
C GLU A 158 -16.75 -7.08 4.42
N LEU A 159 -17.79 -6.26 4.22
CA LEU A 159 -17.77 -4.83 4.60
C LEU A 159 -17.67 -4.64 6.12
N ASP A 160 -18.33 -5.52 6.87
CA ASP A 160 -18.31 -5.55 8.33
C ASP A 160 -16.88 -5.65 8.89
N ALA A 161 -16.00 -6.41 8.22
CA ALA A 161 -14.59 -6.52 8.58
C ALA A 161 -13.75 -5.27 8.25
N GLN A 162 -14.25 -4.35 7.42
CA GLN A 162 -13.56 -3.10 7.06
C GLN A 162 -13.78 -1.96 8.07
N GLY A 163 -14.68 -2.16 9.04
CA GLY A 163 -14.96 -1.17 10.08
C GLY A 163 -15.76 0.06 9.61
N PRO A 164 -16.16 0.93 10.56
CA PRO A 164 -17.07 2.05 10.29
C PRO A 164 -16.46 3.11 9.38
N TYR A 165 -15.17 3.43 9.57
CA TYR A 165 -14.53 4.54 8.87
C TYR A 165 -14.38 4.28 7.38
N PHE A 166 -14.35 3.01 6.95
CA PHE A 166 -14.32 2.66 5.52
C PHE A 166 -15.63 3.06 4.85
N THR A 167 -16.77 2.76 5.49
CA THR A 167 -18.09 3.17 5.01
C THR A 167 -18.31 4.67 5.11
N ILE A 168 -17.86 5.32 6.20
CA ILE A 168 -17.98 6.78 6.37
C ILE A 168 -17.18 7.51 5.28
N TYR A 169 -15.94 7.10 5.02
CA TYR A 169 -15.13 7.70 3.96
C TYR A 169 -15.77 7.50 2.58
N MET A 170 -16.28 6.29 2.28
CA MET A 170 -17.03 6.04 1.04
C MET A 170 -18.25 6.95 0.91
N ALA A 171 -18.99 7.20 2.00
CA ALA A 171 -20.11 8.13 1.99
C ALA A 171 -19.68 9.57 1.68
N PHE A 172 -18.56 10.04 2.24
CA PHE A 172 -18.03 11.37 1.93
C PHE A 172 -17.55 11.51 0.48
N LEU A 173 -17.06 10.43 -0.15
CA LEU A 173 -16.75 10.46 -1.57
C LEU A 173 -18.03 10.59 -2.43
N CYS A 174 -19.12 9.92 -2.05
CA CYS A 174 -20.41 10.12 -2.71
C CYS A 174 -20.91 11.56 -2.54
N ILE A 175 -20.78 12.12 -1.33
CA ILE A 175 -21.14 13.52 -1.05
C ILE A 175 -20.28 14.47 -1.88
N ALA A 176 -18.97 14.25 -1.96
CA ALA A 176 -18.05 15.06 -2.76
C ALA A 176 -18.35 14.97 -4.27
N LEU A 177 -18.81 13.83 -4.77
CA LEU A 177 -19.26 13.71 -6.17
C LEU A 177 -20.52 14.54 -6.43
N VAL A 178 -21.54 14.42 -5.57
CA VAL A 178 -22.80 15.16 -5.68
C VAL A 178 -22.57 16.66 -5.49
N GLY A 179 -21.69 17.01 -4.55
CA GLY A 179 -21.25 18.37 -4.26
C GLY A 179 -20.09 18.86 -5.13
N SER A 180 -19.74 18.17 -6.22
CA SER A 180 -18.65 18.63 -7.09
C SER A 180 -19.07 19.90 -7.85
N LEU A 181 -18.12 20.81 -8.08
CA LEU A 181 -18.31 21.96 -8.99
C LEU A 181 -18.53 21.50 -10.44
N SER A 182 -18.07 20.29 -10.78
CA SER A 182 -18.33 19.68 -12.08
C SER A 182 -18.37 18.15 -11.95
N THR A 183 -19.57 17.60 -11.72
CA THR A 183 -19.80 16.16 -11.57
C THR A 183 -19.25 15.32 -12.73
N HIS A 184 -19.34 15.81 -13.96
CA HIS A 184 -18.82 15.11 -15.15
C HIS A 184 -17.32 14.84 -15.05
N LEU A 185 -16.54 15.84 -14.62
CA LEU A 185 -15.09 15.71 -14.44
C LEU A 185 -14.73 14.83 -13.23
N SER A 186 -15.55 14.87 -12.17
CA SER A 186 -15.34 14.03 -10.98
C SER A 186 -15.73 12.56 -11.16
N LEU A 187 -16.61 12.23 -12.11
CA LEU A 187 -17.17 10.89 -12.27
C LEU A 187 -16.09 9.83 -12.53
N ARG A 188 -15.08 10.18 -13.34
CA ARG A 188 -13.95 9.30 -13.64
C ARG A 188 -13.15 8.96 -12.39
N PHE A 189 -12.86 9.94 -11.55
CA PHE A 189 -12.12 9.74 -10.29
C PHE A 189 -12.93 9.02 -9.24
N PHE A 190 -14.26 9.24 -9.21
CA PHE A 190 -15.17 8.42 -8.41
C PHE A 190 -15.10 6.94 -8.81
N ALA A 191 -15.05 6.64 -10.11
CA ALA A 191 -14.89 5.27 -10.59
C ALA A 191 -13.54 4.64 -10.19
N PHE A 192 -12.46 5.43 -10.11
CA PHE A 192 -11.18 4.96 -9.56
C PHE A 192 -11.29 4.63 -8.06
N HIS A 193 -11.96 5.46 -7.28
CA HIS A 193 -12.25 5.18 -5.87
C HIS A 193 -13.10 3.92 -5.68
N LEU A 194 -14.15 3.76 -6.50
CA LEU A 194 -14.97 2.55 -6.52
C LEU A 194 -14.13 1.30 -6.83
N THR A 195 -13.27 1.36 -7.86
CA THR A 195 -12.34 0.29 -8.22
C THR A 195 -11.47 -0.10 -7.03
N ALA A 196 -10.89 0.90 -6.36
CA ALA A 196 -10.03 0.68 -5.21
C ALA A 196 -10.75 0.04 -4.02
N PHE A 197 -11.99 0.43 -3.74
CA PHE A 197 -12.81 -0.19 -2.70
C PHE A 197 -13.21 -1.62 -3.03
N LEU A 198 -13.52 -1.91 -4.30
CA LEU A 198 -13.77 -3.29 -4.75
C LEU A 198 -12.52 -4.15 -4.55
N ILE A 199 -11.33 -3.64 -4.84
CA ILE A 199 -10.07 -4.35 -4.56
C ILE A 199 -9.93 -4.67 -3.07
N VAL A 200 -10.16 -3.71 -2.17
CA VAL A 200 -10.12 -3.96 -0.70
C VAL A 200 -11.10 -5.07 -0.30
N LEU A 201 -12.35 -4.96 -0.75
CA LEU A 201 -13.39 -5.95 -0.44
C LEU A 201 -13.01 -7.32 -0.98
N LEU A 202 -12.48 -7.42 -2.20
CA LEU A 202 -12.04 -8.67 -2.79
C LEU A 202 -10.84 -9.29 -2.08
N VAL A 203 -9.82 -8.50 -1.73
CA VAL A 203 -8.64 -8.96 -0.98
C VAL A 203 -9.09 -9.59 0.33
N VAL A 204 -9.93 -8.91 1.10
CA VAL A 204 -10.36 -9.44 2.40
C VAL A 204 -11.31 -10.60 2.20
N SER A 205 -12.35 -10.46 1.39
CA SER A 205 -13.43 -11.47 1.28
C SER A 205 -12.99 -12.78 0.63
N SER A 206 -11.99 -12.77 -0.27
CA SER A 206 -11.51 -13.98 -0.96
C SER A 206 -10.46 -14.79 -0.18
N VAL A 207 -9.85 -14.20 0.85
CA VAL A 207 -8.78 -14.81 1.63
C VAL A 207 -9.33 -15.42 2.93
N HIS A 208 -9.17 -16.74 3.09
CA HIS A 208 -9.54 -17.49 4.29
C HIS A 208 -8.37 -18.28 4.90
N LYS A 209 -7.25 -18.39 4.18
CA LYS A 209 -6.02 -19.06 4.62
C LYS A 209 -4.79 -18.22 4.23
N TYR A 210 -3.70 -18.37 4.99
CA TYR A 210 -2.45 -17.67 4.70
C TYR A 210 -1.91 -18.00 3.29
N GLU A 211 -2.04 -19.24 2.83
CA GLU A 211 -1.52 -19.66 1.51
C GLU A 211 -2.21 -18.92 0.35
N GLN A 212 -3.48 -18.54 0.52
CA GLN A 212 -4.24 -17.76 -0.47
C GLN A 212 -3.72 -16.32 -0.54
N LEU A 213 -3.49 -15.71 0.63
CA LEU A 213 -2.87 -14.38 0.73
C LEU A 213 -1.47 -14.40 0.13
N GLN A 214 -0.66 -15.39 0.51
CA GLN A 214 0.70 -15.56 0.03
C GLN A 214 0.73 -15.67 -1.50
N LEU A 215 -0.14 -16.49 -2.11
CA LEU A 215 -0.20 -16.62 -3.57
C LEU A 215 -0.56 -15.30 -4.24
N MET A 216 -1.60 -14.61 -3.75
CA MET A 216 -2.06 -13.34 -4.31
C MET A 216 -0.97 -12.26 -4.26
N VAL A 217 -0.28 -12.12 -3.12
CA VAL A 217 0.85 -11.19 -2.96
C VAL A 217 2.04 -11.64 -3.82
N SER A 218 2.31 -12.95 -3.92
CA SER A 218 3.41 -13.45 -4.74
C SER A 218 3.22 -13.12 -6.22
N LEU A 219 1.99 -13.18 -6.74
CA LEU A 219 1.69 -12.79 -8.12
C LEU A 219 1.89 -11.29 -8.35
N ALA A 220 1.48 -10.44 -7.41
CA ALA A 220 1.78 -9.01 -7.47
C ALA A 220 3.30 -8.76 -7.46
N VAL A 221 4.06 -9.48 -6.62
CA VAL A 221 5.53 -9.41 -6.58
C VAL A 221 6.17 -9.93 -7.87
N VAL A 222 5.61 -10.95 -8.53
CA VAL A 222 6.06 -11.39 -9.86
C VAL A 222 5.90 -10.26 -10.87
N GLY A 223 4.74 -9.60 -10.90
CA GLY A 223 4.52 -8.42 -11.76
C GLY A 223 5.52 -7.30 -11.48
N LEU A 224 5.76 -7.00 -10.20
CA LEU A 224 6.79 -6.05 -9.78
C LEU A 224 8.18 -6.48 -10.25
N SER A 225 8.52 -7.77 -10.18
CA SER A 225 9.84 -8.28 -10.56
C SER A 225 10.11 -8.11 -12.03
N VAL A 226 9.09 -8.33 -12.88
CA VAL A 226 9.19 -8.10 -14.32
C VAL A 226 9.35 -6.61 -14.62
N ALA A 227 8.59 -5.74 -13.94
CA ALA A 227 8.77 -4.30 -14.03
C ALA A 227 10.16 -3.85 -13.54
N ALA A 228 10.66 -4.40 -12.43
CA ALA A 228 11.99 -4.15 -11.90
C ALA A 228 13.08 -4.57 -12.88
N LEU A 229 12.95 -5.75 -13.49
CA LEU A 229 13.88 -6.23 -14.51
C LEU A 229 13.94 -5.29 -15.72
N TYR A 230 12.79 -4.85 -16.22
CA TYR A 230 12.74 -3.88 -17.32
C TYR A 230 13.30 -2.52 -16.92
N GLY A 231 13.07 -2.08 -15.68
CA GLY A 231 13.69 -0.87 -15.12
C GLY A 231 15.22 -0.98 -15.03
N CYS A 232 15.75 -2.12 -14.60
CA CYS A 232 17.20 -2.38 -14.61
C CYS A 232 17.77 -2.35 -16.03
N TYR A 233 17.04 -2.89 -17.01
CA TYR A 233 17.42 -2.81 -18.42
C TYR A 233 17.44 -1.36 -18.92
N GLN A 234 16.42 -0.57 -18.61
CA GLN A 234 16.40 0.88 -18.91
C GLN A 234 17.57 1.61 -18.25
N SER A 235 17.94 1.25 -17.00
CA SER A 235 19.11 1.83 -16.33
C SER A 235 20.42 1.52 -17.05
N TYR A 236 20.52 0.38 -17.74
CA TYR A 236 21.71 -0.02 -18.48
C TYR A 236 21.80 0.65 -19.86
N VAL A 237 20.69 0.70 -20.60
CA VAL A 237 20.65 1.34 -21.94
C VAL A 237 20.66 2.86 -21.85
N GLY A 238 20.17 3.41 -20.74
CA GLY A 238 19.87 4.83 -20.60
C GLY A 238 18.46 5.15 -21.09
N VAL A 239 17.91 6.22 -20.53
CA VAL A 239 16.63 6.80 -20.93
C VAL A 239 16.79 8.30 -21.10
N ASP A 240 15.92 8.91 -21.89
CA ASP A 240 15.99 10.33 -22.20
C ASP A 240 15.81 11.19 -20.96
N ILE A 241 16.48 12.35 -20.98
CA ILE A 241 16.37 13.33 -19.91
C ILE A 241 15.10 14.17 -20.14
N VAL A 242 14.16 14.06 -19.23
CA VAL A 242 12.92 14.84 -19.26
C VAL A 242 13.03 16.01 -18.29
N ALA A 243 13.07 17.24 -18.84
CA ALA A 243 13.27 18.47 -18.07
C ALA A 243 12.20 18.72 -16.99
N SER A 244 10.96 18.27 -17.20
CA SER A 244 9.89 18.40 -16.19
C SER A 244 10.04 17.46 -14.99
N GLN A 245 10.93 16.47 -15.07
CA GLN A 245 11.11 15.44 -14.03
C GLN A 245 12.31 15.69 -13.11
N GLN A 246 13.16 16.68 -13.42
CA GLN A 246 14.35 17.01 -12.65
C GLN A 246 14.84 18.43 -12.89
N ASP A 247 15.41 19.05 -11.85
CA ASP A 247 16.10 20.33 -11.96
C ASP A 247 17.43 20.14 -12.73
N MET A 248 17.54 20.75 -13.90
CA MET A 248 18.71 20.63 -14.78
C MET A 248 19.93 21.43 -14.27
N ALA A 249 19.72 22.48 -13.46
CA ALA A 249 20.80 23.31 -12.92
C ALA A 249 21.46 22.65 -11.70
N LEU A 250 20.67 22.02 -10.83
CA LEU A 250 21.19 21.36 -9.62
C LEU A 250 21.62 19.91 -9.84
N ASN A 251 21.11 19.28 -10.89
CA ASN A 251 21.44 17.89 -11.22
C ASN A 251 22.21 17.80 -12.55
N GLN A 252 23.18 18.69 -12.75
CA GLN A 252 24.04 18.63 -13.93
C GLN A 252 24.74 17.27 -14.03
N GLY A 253 24.69 16.66 -15.22
CA GLY A 253 25.26 15.33 -15.47
C GLY A 253 24.40 14.16 -14.96
N MET A 254 23.21 14.41 -14.41
CA MET A 254 22.30 13.34 -13.99
C MET A 254 21.67 12.65 -15.21
N PRO A 255 21.73 11.31 -15.31
CA PRO A 255 21.11 10.56 -16.39
C PRO A 255 19.57 10.64 -16.31
N GLY A 256 18.91 10.25 -17.39
CA GLY A 256 17.45 10.11 -17.39
C GLY A 256 16.97 9.12 -16.32
N ARG A 257 15.77 9.38 -15.78
CA ARG A 257 15.21 8.66 -14.65
C ARG A 257 14.41 7.45 -15.12
N VAL A 258 14.70 6.28 -14.58
CA VAL A 258 14.03 5.01 -14.97
C VAL A 258 12.57 4.98 -14.54
N TYR A 259 11.69 4.59 -15.47
CA TYR A 259 10.23 4.53 -15.27
C TYR A 259 9.60 3.16 -15.61
N SER A 260 10.35 2.21 -16.16
CA SER A 260 9.89 0.86 -16.54
C SER A 260 8.66 0.88 -17.46
N PHE A 261 7.63 0.07 -17.18
CA PHE A 261 6.36 0.05 -17.92
C PHE A 261 5.44 1.23 -17.59
N PHE A 262 5.87 2.13 -16.71
CA PHE A 262 5.11 3.30 -16.29
C PHE A 262 5.55 4.52 -17.09
N ASP A 263 4.84 5.64 -16.99
CA ASP A 263 5.17 6.87 -17.73
C ASP A 263 6.08 7.82 -16.93
N ASN A 264 6.22 7.55 -15.63
CA ASN A 264 6.87 8.46 -14.71
C ASN A 264 7.70 7.68 -13.68
N PRO A 265 8.95 8.12 -13.40
CA PRO A 265 9.83 7.47 -12.44
C PRO A 265 9.27 7.46 -11.01
N ASN A 266 8.52 8.48 -10.58
CA ASN A 266 7.87 8.50 -9.26
C ASN A 266 6.80 7.41 -9.18
N ASN A 267 5.99 7.27 -10.24
CA ASN A 267 4.95 6.24 -10.31
C ASN A 267 5.54 4.84 -10.10
N PHE A 268 6.62 4.53 -10.82
CA PHE A 268 7.33 3.26 -10.69
C PHE A 268 7.98 3.07 -9.30
N ALA A 269 8.62 4.11 -8.77
CA ALA A 269 9.28 4.06 -7.46
C ALA A 269 8.30 3.82 -6.31
N GLU A 270 7.09 4.38 -6.39
CA GLU A 270 5.99 4.14 -5.44
C GLU A 270 5.49 2.68 -5.49
N GLN A 271 5.41 2.07 -6.67
CA GLN A 271 5.06 0.65 -6.80
C GLN A 271 6.13 -0.26 -6.16
N LEU A 272 7.40 0.07 -6.36
CA LEU A 272 8.52 -0.62 -5.72
C LEU A 272 8.46 -0.48 -4.20
N GLU A 273 8.25 0.73 -3.68
CA GLU A 273 8.17 0.99 -2.24
C GLU A 273 7.02 0.21 -1.59
N MET A 274 5.83 0.19 -2.20
CA MET A 274 4.66 -0.49 -1.62
C MET A 274 4.82 -2.02 -1.58
N LEU A 275 5.53 -2.62 -2.55
CA LEU A 275 5.56 -4.08 -2.73
C LEU A 275 6.87 -4.73 -2.28
N LEU A 276 7.98 -4.00 -2.18
CA LEU A 276 9.26 -4.55 -1.71
C LEU A 276 9.22 -5.07 -0.26
N PRO A 277 8.58 -4.39 0.72
CA PRO A 277 8.44 -4.93 2.06
C PRO A 277 7.63 -6.24 2.08
N LEU A 278 6.59 -6.35 1.24
CA LEU A 278 5.83 -7.60 1.10
C LEU A 278 6.71 -8.73 0.54
N ASN A 279 7.54 -8.44 -0.46
CA ASN A 279 8.53 -9.38 -0.99
C ASN A 279 9.56 -9.81 0.07
N LEU A 280 9.97 -8.91 0.96
CA LEU A 280 10.82 -9.26 2.10
C LEU A 280 10.12 -10.24 3.06
N ALA A 281 8.82 -10.06 3.33
CA ALA A 281 8.06 -11.06 4.10
C ALA A 281 7.96 -12.41 3.38
N LEU A 282 7.77 -12.42 2.05
CA LEU A 282 7.81 -13.65 1.25
C LEU A 282 9.17 -14.34 1.35
N PHE A 283 10.28 -13.60 1.24
CA PHE A 283 11.63 -14.12 1.41
C PHE A 283 11.83 -14.81 2.78
N LEU A 284 11.28 -14.24 3.85
CA LEU A 284 11.37 -14.80 5.20
C LEU A 284 10.46 -16.01 5.43
N ASN A 285 9.36 -16.13 4.67
CA ASN A 285 8.36 -17.19 4.83
C ASN A 285 8.52 -18.36 3.85
N CYS A 286 9.18 -18.15 2.72
CA CYS A 286 9.37 -19.15 1.69
C CYS A 286 10.49 -20.16 2.00
N ARG A 287 10.36 -21.36 1.40
CA ARG A 287 11.45 -22.35 1.32
C ARG A 287 12.51 -21.91 0.29
N TRP A 288 13.62 -22.65 0.20
CA TRP A 288 14.80 -22.25 -0.57
C TRP A 288 14.54 -21.74 -2.01
N ARG A 289 13.67 -22.40 -2.79
CA ARG A 289 13.34 -21.95 -4.17
C ARG A 289 12.65 -20.60 -4.18
N GLY A 290 11.56 -20.46 -3.42
CA GLY A 290 10.84 -19.20 -3.29
C GLY A 290 11.72 -18.10 -2.66
N LYS A 291 12.61 -18.49 -1.75
CA LYS A 291 13.58 -17.59 -1.12
C LYS A 291 14.58 -17.04 -2.13
N LEU A 292 15.13 -17.87 -3.00
CA LEU A 292 16.02 -17.44 -4.08
C LEU A 292 15.31 -16.49 -5.06
N LEU A 293 14.08 -16.83 -5.48
CA LEU A 293 13.29 -15.97 -6.36
C LEU A 293 12.94 -14.63 -5.70
N SER A 294 12.56 -14.65 -4.42
CA SER A 294 12.27 -13.41 -3.67
C SER A 294 13.53 -12.57 -3.50
N LEU A 295 14.70 -13.19 -3.28
CA LEU A 295 15.98 -12.49 -3.17
C LEU A 295 16.39 -11.83 -4.49
N LEU A 296 16.25 -12.53 -5.60
CA LEU A 296 16.50 -11.97 -6.94
C LEU A 296 15.58 -10.77 -7.20
N SER A 297 14.29 -10.93 -6.89
CA SER A 297 13.29 -9.87 -7.01
C SER A 297 13.62 -8.65 -6.13
N LEU A 298 14.06 -8.86 -4.87
CA LEU A 298 14.51 -7.79 -3.98
C LEU A 298 15.72 -7.06 -4.56
N ALA A 299 16.72 -7.80 -5.06
CA ALA A 299 17.91 -7.20 -5.66
C ALA A 299 17.55 -6.35 -6.89
N LEU A 300 16.73 -6.88 -7.80
CA LEU A 300 16.25 -6.14 -8.96
C LEU A 300 15.48 -4.88 -8.54
N GLY A 301 14.58 -4.99 -7.56
CA GLY A 301 13.78 -3.86 -7.12
C GLY A 301 14.60 -2.79 -6.38
N LEU A 302 15.65 -3.16 -5.64
CA LEU A 302 16.57 -2.21 -5.01
C LEU A 302 17.41 -1.45 -6.04
N VAL A 303 17.88 -2.12 -7.09
CA VAL A 303 18.57 -1.45 -8.20
C VAL A 303 17.60 -0.53 -8.94
N ALA A 304 16.40 -1.02 -9.28
CA ALA A 304 15.39 -0.26 -10.00
C ALA A 304 14.94 0.99 -9.23
N ILE A 305 14.68 0.89 -7.91
CA ILE A 305 14.28 2.05 -7.12
C ILE A 305 15.41 3.07 -7.02
N GLY A 306 16.68 2.63 -6.94
CA GLY A 306 17.85 3.50 -7.05
C GLY A 306 17.91 4.22 -8.41
N ALA A 307 17.64 3.52 -9.50
CA ALA A 307 17.67 4.08 -10.85
C ALA A 307 16.52 5.07 -11.14
N THR A 308 15.44 5.06 -10.35
CA THR A 308 14.35 6.05 -10.48
C THR A 308 14.74 7.46 -10.00
N LEU A 309 15.79 7.55 -9.16
CA LEU A 309 16.28 8.80 -8.56
C LEU A 309 15.19 9.63 -7.84
N GLY A 310 14.15 8.94 -7.35
CA GLY A 310 13.00 9.50 -6.61
C GLY A 310 13.26 9.60 -5.11
N ARG A 311 13.66 10.79 -4.63
CA ARG A 311 14.03 11.04 -3.22
C ARG A 311 12.92 10.68 -2.24
N ALA A 312 11.68 11.07 -2.52
CA ALA A 312 10.54 10.76 -1.65
C ALA A 312 10.36 9.25 -1.47
N SER A 313 10.47 8.47 -2.55
CA SER A 313 10.33 7.01 -2.51
C SER A 313 11.49 6.32 -1.79
N TRP A 314 12.72 6.86 -1.86
CA TRP A 314 13.83 6.36 -1.05
C TRP A 314 13.59 6.59 0.44
N ILE A 315 13.13 7.78 0.83
CA ILE A 315 12.77 8.10 2.21
C ILE A 315 11.62 7.19 2.68
N GLY A 316 10.59 7.02 1.85
CA GLY A 316 9.45 6.13 2.10
C GLY A 316 9.90 4.69 2.34
N LEU A 317 10.74 4.13 1.45
CA LEU A 317 11.25 2.76 1.59
C LEU A 317 12.16 2.60 2.82
N ALA A 318 13.02 3.58 3.10
CA ALA A 318 13.86 3.57 4.30
C ALA A 318 13.00 3.59 5.57
N PHE A 319 11.96 4.43 5.60
CA PHE A 319 11.01 4.49 6.70
C PHE A 319 10.23 3.18 6.85
N ALA A 320 9.76 2.59 5.75
CA ALA A 320 9.12 1.28 5.74
C ALA A 320 10.05 0.20 6.31
N LEU A 321 11.33 0.19 5.92
CA LEU A 321 12.31 -0.76 6.47
C LEU A 321 12.51 -0.57 7.98
N VAL A 322 12.61 0.67 8.46
CA VAL A 322 12.70 0.97 9.90
C VAL A 322 11.47 0.48 10.64
N VAL A 323 10.25 0.73 10.12
CA VAL A 323 9.01 0.24 10.73
C VAL A 323 8.96 -1.29 10.74
N PHE A 324 9.36 -1.95 9.65
CA PHE A 324 9.41 -3.41 9.57
C PHE A 324 10.37 -3.99 10.62
N LEU A 325 11.59 -3.45 10.71
CA LEU A 325 12.60 -3.86 11.68
C LEU A 325 12.13 -3.59 13.11
N ALA A 326 11.52 -2.43 13.37
CA ALA A 326 10.98 -2.07 14.68
C ALA A 326 9.89 -3.06 15.14
N LEU A 327 8.98 -3.44 14.24
CA LEU A 327 7.93 -4.43 14.54
C LEU A 327 8.52 -5.84 14.74
N MET A 328 9.49 -6.25 13.91
CA MET A 328 10.10 -7.58 14.02
C MET A 328 10.99 -7.72 15.27
N ASN A 329 11.93 -6.79 15.43
CA ASN A 329 12.85 -6.70 16.55
C ASN A 329 13.60 -5.36 16.50
N TRP A 330 13.16 -4.41 17.34
CA TRP A 330 13.71 -3.06 17.49
C TRP A 330 15.24 -2.99 17.63
N ARG A 331 15.89 -4.01 18.19
CA ARG A 331 17.36 -4.05 18.35
C ARG A 331 18.12 -3.95 17.03
N TRP A 332 17.51 -4.33 15.91
CA TRP A 332 18.14 -4.22 14.59
C TRP A 332 18.05 -2.82 13.98
N VAL A 333 17.12 -1.97 14.44
CA VAL A 333 16.96 -0.60 13.91
C VAL A 333 18.27 0.20 13.96
N PRO A 334 18.96 0.36 15.12
CA PRO A 334 20.21 1.13 15.15
C PRO A 334 21.31 0.48 14.32
N VAL A 335 21.38 -0.85 14.24
CA VAL A 335 22.36 -1.56 13.42
C VAL A 335 22.16 -1.23 11.94
N PHE A 336 20.93 -1.31 11.45
CA PHE A 336 20.62 -1.00 10.05
C PHE A 336 20.76 0.49 9.73
N LEU A 337 20.49 1.40 10.68
CA LEU A 337 20.76 2.82 10.50
C LEU A 337 22.26 3.09 10.34
N VAL A 338 23.10 2.51 11.20
CA VAL A 338 24.56 2.64 11.09
C VAL A 338 25.07 2.02 9.79
N LEU A 339 24.61 0.82 9.43
CA LEU A 339 24.98 0.18 8.16
C LEU A 339 24.51 1.00 6.94
N GLY A 340 23.32 1.59 7.00
CA GLY A 340 22.80 2.46 5.95
C GLY A 340 23.64 3.72 5.78
N LEU A 341 24.00 4.40 6.88
CA LEU A 341 24.89 5.55 6.86
C LEU A 341 26.29 5.19 6.36
N ALA A 342 26.84 4.05 6.82
CA ALA A 342 28.15 3.55 6.39
C ALA A 342 28.16 3.13 4.91
N ALA A 343 27.01 2.80 4.32
CA ALA A 343 26.90 2.45 2.91
C ALA A 343 26.90 3.67 1.98
N ILE A 344 26.54 4.87 2.47
CA ILE A 344 26.40 6.09 1.64
C ILE A 344 27.66 6.39 0.80
N PRO A 345 28.89 6.33 1.33
CA PRO A 345 30.10 6.61 0.55
C PRO A 345 30.39 5.60 -0.57
N PHE A 346 29.77 4.42 -0.53
CA PHE A 346 29.96 3.36 -1.52
C PHE A 346 28.86 3.36 -2.59
N LEU A 347 27.91 4.30 -2.52
CA LEU A 347 26.88 4.44 -3.53
C LEU A 347 27.45 5.09 -4.80
N PRO A 348 26.87 4.81 -5.98
CA PRO A 348 27.20 5.53 -7.21
C PRO A 348 27.09 7.04 -7.03
N GLU A 349 27.99 7.79 -7.66
CA GLU A 349 28.07 9.26 -7.54
C GLU A 349 26.72 9.94 -7.82
N THR A 350 25.98 9.48 -8.83
CA THR A 350 24.63 9.96 -9.14
C THR A 350 23.67 9.84 -7.96
N ILE A 351 23.67 8.69 -7.26
CA ILE A 351 22.81 8.45 -6.11
C ILE A 351 23.28 9.31 -4.93
N TYR A 352 24.59 9.38 -4.70
CA TYR A 352 25.19 10.20 -3.65
C TYR A 352 24.81 11.68 -3.81
N ASN A 353 25.01 12.27 -4.99
CA ASN A 353 24.62 13.64 -5.30
C ASN A 353 23.12 13.86 -5.13
N ARG A 354 22.30 12.87 -5.52
CA ARG A 354 20.85 12.93 -5.33
C ARG A 354 20.44 12.86 -3.85
N ILE A 355 21.18 12.17 -2.99
CA ILE A 355 20.96 12.19 -1.54
C ILE A 355 21.33 13.57 -0.97
N LEU A 356 22.43 14.19 -1.40
CA LEU A 356 22.84 15.52 -0.92
C LEU A 356 21.79 16.60 -1.21
N THR A 357 21.09 16.51 -2.34
CA THR A 357 20.01 17.46 -2.66
C THR A 357 18.81 17.36 -1.73
N ILE A 358 18.63 16.26 -0.97
CA ILE A 358 17.61 16.17 0.11
C ILE A 358 17.89 17.22 1.19
N PHE A 359 19.17 17.47 1.50
CA PHE A 359 19.59 18.41 2.54
C PHE A 359 19.77 19.85 2.03
N ARG A 360 19.84 20.04 0.70
CA ARG A 360 19.87 21.36 0.04
C ARG A 360 18.50 21.78 -0.50
N ALA A 361 17.43 21.35 0.18
CA ALA A 361 16.06 21.54 -0.28
C ALA A 361 15.67 23.02 -0.48
N GLY A 362 16.33 23.97 0.21
CA GLY A 362 16.08 25.40 0.05
C GLY A 362 16.44 25.97 -1.32
N ASP A 363 17.43 25.38 -2.00
CA ASP A 363 17.93 25.87 -3.29
C ASP A 363 17.31 25.11 -4.48
N ASP A 364 16.53 24.07 -4.22
CA ASP A 364 15.98 23.16 -5.24
C ASP A 364 14.71 23.69 -5.90
N SER A 365 14.75 23.91 -7.22
CA SER A 365 13.58 24.41 -7.96
C SER A 365 12.37 23.49 -7.83
N SER A 366 12.56 22.17 -7.65
CA SER A 366 11.46 21.23 -7.44
C SER A 366 10.81 21.34 -6.05
N VAL A 367 11.53 21.87 -5.06
CA VAL A 367 11.00 22.15 -3.72
C VAL A 367 10.35 23.54 -3.71
N GLN A 368 10.98 24.54 -4.33
CA GLN A 368 10.41 25.87 -4.52
C GLN A 368 9.09 25.83 -5.31
N TYR A 369 9.04 25.00 -6.36
CA TYR A 369 7.81 24.72 -7.11
C TYR A 369 6.68 24.18 -6.22
N ARG A 370 6.98 23.27 -5.28
CA ARG A 370 5.99 22.76 -4.32
C ARG A 370 5.50 23.84 -3.36
N PHE A 371 6.36 24.74 -2.90
CA PHE A 371 5.93 25.86 -2.06
C PHE A 371 4.95 26.78 -2.79
N GLY A 372 5.21 27.11 -4.06
CA GLY A 372 4.25 27.86 -4.89
C GLY A 372 2.91 27.14 -5.07
N ILE A 373 2.94 25.81 -5.24
CA ILE A 373 1.72 24.99 -5.26
C ILE A 373 0.97 25.06 -3.93
N TYR A 374 1.67 25.04 -2.79
CA TYR A 374 1.04 25.14 -1.48
C TYR A 374 0.42 26.51 -1.24
N ASP A 375 1.00 27.59 -1.76
CA ASP A 375 0.40 28.93 -1.72
C ASP A 375 -0.89 28.99 -2.55
N THR A 376 -0.88 28.43 -3.77
CA THR A 376 -2.10 28.32 -4.57
C THR A 376 -3.14 27.40 -3.92
N THR A 377 -2.68 26.31 -3.28
CA THR A 377 -3.55 25.39 -2.53
C THR A 377 -4.16 26.05 -1.29
N ARG A 378 -3.47 27.01 -0.66
CA ARG A 378 -4.04 27.80 0.44
C ARG A 378 -5.26 28.59 -0.04
N ASN A 379 -5.20 29.26 -1.18
CA ASN A 379 -6.36 29.97 -1.74
C ASN A 379 -7.55 29.03 -1.96
N LEU A 380 -7.28 27.85 -2.51
CA LEU A 380 -8.29 26.79 -2.66
C LEU A 380 -8.90 26.38 -1.31
N MET A 381 -8.09 26.25 -0.26
CA MET A 381 -8.60 25.93 1.07
C MET A 381 -9.41 27.10 1.65
N GLU A 382 -8.99 28.35 1.48
CA GLU A 382 -9.72 29.50 1.99
C GLU A 382 -11.15 29.58 1.40
N ASP A 383 -11.30 29.28 0.11
CA ASP A 383 -12.60 29.30 -0.57
C ASP A 383 -13.43 28.03 -0.35
N TYR A 384 -12.79 26.84 -0.29
CA TYR A 384 -13.48 25.54 -0.35
C TYR A 384 -13.16 24.58 0.81
N TRP A 385 -12.56 25.03 1.93
CA TRP A 385 -12.13 24.15 3.03
C TRP A 385 -13.23 23.22 3.57
N PHE A 386 -14.49 23.66 3.60
CA PHE A 386 -15.56 22.89 4.24
C PHE A 386 -16.14 21.80 3.33
N ARG A 387 -16.51 22.15 2.09
CA ARG A 387 -17.18 21.26 1.12
C ARG A 387 -16.20 20.55 0.19
N GLY A 388 -15.05 21.16 -0.09
CA GLY A 388 -14.19 20.80 -1.20
C GLY A 388 -14.78 21.20 -2.56
N VAL A 389 -14.00 20.96 -3.63
CA VAL A 389 -14.36 21.31 -5.00
C VAL A 389 -14.93 20.14 -5.81
N GLY A 390 -14.82 18.92 -5.28
CA GLY A 390 -15.18 17.68 -5.97
C GLY A 390 -13.97 16.82 -6.30
N LEU A 391 -14.22 15.56 -6.62
CA LEU A 391 -13.19 14.54 -6.78
C LEU A 391 -12.33 14.76 -8.04
N GLY A 392 -11.03 14.53 -7.89
CA GLY A 392 -10.07 14.47 -8.98
C GLY A 392 -9.38 15.77 -9.38
N THR A 393 -8.25 15.60 -10.07
CA THR A 393 -7.39 16.71 -10.51
C THR A 393 -8.01 17.55 -11.61
N ASP A 394 -8.92 17.00 -12.42
CA ASP A 394 -9.51 17.75 -13.53
C ASP A 394 -10.38 18.92 -13.04
N VAL A 395 -11.19 18.70 -12.00
CA VAL A 395 -11.99 19.77 -11.37
C VAL A 395 -11.07 20.72 -10.62
N MET A 396 -10.12 20.19 -9.85
CA MET A 396 -9.21 21.02 -9.07
C MET A 396 -8.35 21.93 -9.95
N LYS A 397 -7.85 21.44 -11.10
CA LYS A 397 -7.09 22.24 -12.05
C LYS A 397 -7.90 23.43 -12.58
N LYS A 398 -9.18 23.23 -12.92
CA LYS A 398 -10.07 24.34 -13.32
C LYS A 398 -10.23 25.39 -12.23
N VAL A 399 -10.23 24.98 -10.97
CA VAL A 399 -10.30 25.93 -9.85
C VAL A 399 -8.95 26.64 -9.67
N PHE A 400 -7.83 25.93 -9.81
CA PHE A 400 -6.51 26.56 -9.78
C PHE A 400 -6.31 27.62 -10.86
N GLU A 401 -6.90 27.43 -12.05
CA GLU A 401 -6.90 28.41 -13.14
C GLU A 401 -7.64 29.72 -12.80
N THR A 402 -8.39 29.77 -11.68
CA THR A 402 -9.04 31.00 -11.19
C THR A 402 -8.18 31.81 -10.22
N TYR A 403 -7.06 31.25 -9.75
CA TYR A 403 -6.11 31.92 -8.85
C TYR A 403 -4.91 32.45 -9.65
N PRO A 404 -4.05 33.30 -9.05
CA PRO A 404 -2.80 33.72 -9.68
C PRO A 404 -1.92 32.51 -10.07
N THR A 405 -1.18 32.66 -11.17
CA THR A 405 -0.21 31.64 -11.60
C THR A 405 0.94 31.51 -10.61
N ASN A 406 1.60 30.36 -10.62
CA ASN A 406 2.88 30.18 -9.94
C ASN A 406 3.95 31.13 -10.50
N PHE A 407 5.11 31.21 -9.84
CA PHE A 407 6.24 32.05 -10.25
C PHE A 407 6.76 31.76 -11.67
N ASP A 408 6.47 30.58 -12.22
CA ASP A 408 6.83 30.16 -13.56
C ASP A 408 5.74 30.42 -14.62
N GLY A 409 4.63 31.07 -14.22
CA GLY A 409 3.50 31.38 -15.10
C GLY A 409 2.56 30.21 -15.37
N THR A 410 2.73 29.07 -14.68
CA THR A 410 1.87 27.89 -14.84
C THR A 410 0.88 27.72 -13.69
N TYR A 411 -0.10 26.82 -13.88
CA TYR A 411 -1.05 26.43 -12.84
C TYR A 411 -0.72 25.03 -12.30
N PRO A 412 -0.83 24.81 -10.97
CA PRO A 412 -0.71 23.48 -10.40
C PRO A 412 -1.68 22.49 -11.05
N VAL A 413 -1.19 21.27 -11.32
CA VAL A 413 -2.03 20.17 -11.81
C VAL A 413 -2.66 19.39 -10.64
N HIS A 414 -1.96 19.37 -9.50
CA HIS A 414 -2.39 18.78 -8.24
C HIS A 414 -1.61 19.39 -7.09
N THR A 415 -2.04 19.12 -5.86
CA THR A 415 -1.45 19.69 -4.64
C THR A 415 -0.08 19.13 -4.25
N HIS A 416 0.44 18.14 -4.97
CA HIS A 416 1.65 17.37 -4.59
C HIS A 416 1.65 16.87 -3.14
N ASN A 417 0.47 16.60 -2.59
CA ASN A 417 0.29 16.07 -1.24
C ASN A 417 -1.06 15.36 -1.16
N ASN A 418 -1.07 14.04 -0.88
CA ASN A 418 -2.30 13.26 -0.80
C ASN A 418 -3.33 13.82 0.19
N TYR A 419 -2.85 14.39 1.30
CA TYR A 419 -3.69 14.89 2.38
C TYR A 419 -4.36 16.21 2.01
N LEU A 420 -3.59 17.15 1.43
CA LEU A 420 -4.14 18.41 0.92
C LEU A 420 -5.05 18.16 -0.28
N GLN A 421 -4.69 17.22 -1.16
CA GLN A 421 -5.55 16.82 -2.26
C GLN A 421 -6.90 16.32 -1.73
N MET A 422 -6.90 15.40 -0.76
CA MET A 422 -8.14 14.86 -0.20
C MET A 422 -8.99 15.93 0.49
N TRP A 423 -8.35 16.89 1.17
CA TRP A 423 -9.04 18.04 1.74
C TRP A 423 -9.67 18.91 0.65
N GLY A 424 -8.93 19.28 -0.39
CA GLY A 424 -9.47 20.05 -1.51
C GLY A 424 -10.61 19.33 -2.23
N GLU A 425 -10.53 18.00 -2.39
CA GLU A 425 -11.55 17.23 -3.11
C GLU A 425 -12.83 16.98 -2.30
N THR A 426 -12.72 16.71 -1.01
CA THR A 426 -13.85 16.23 -0.17
C THR A 426 -14.25 17.18 0.96
N GLY A 427 -13.51 18.27 1.15
CA GLY A 427 -13.66 19.15 2.30
C GLY A 427 -13.14 18.53 3.59
N ILE A 428 -13.19 19.31 4.67
CA ILE A 428 -12.58 18.93 5.96
C ILE A 428 -13.19 17.65 6.54
N LEU A 429 -14.50 17.43 6.40
CA LEU A 429 -15.16 16.24 6.96
C LEU A 429 -14.77 14.96 6.22
N GLY A 430 -14.66 15.01 4.89
CA GLY A 430 -14.17 13.89 4.09
C GLY A 430 -12.70 13.59 4.37
N MET A 431 -11.88 14.63 4.52
CA MET A 431 -10.48 14.51 4.92
C MET A 431 -10.32 13.90 6.33
N LEU A 432 -11.10 14.32 7.31
CA LEU A 432 -11.09 13.71 8.65
C LEU A 432 -11.55 12.25 8.62
N ALA A 433 -12.55 11.91 7.79
CA ALA A 433 -12.96 10.53 7.58
C ALA A 433 -11.85 9.68 6.94
N TYR A 434 -11.14 10.23 5.96
CA TYR A 434 -9.97 9.62 5.35
C TYR A 434 -8.88 9.35 6.39
N LEU A 435 -8.44 10.37 7.15
CA LEU A 435 -7.43 10.20 8.20
C LEU A 435 -7.87 9.20 9.27
N ALA A 436 -9.13 9.25 9.71
CA ALA A 436 -9.66 8.30 10.67
C ALA A 436 -9.60 6.85 10.14
N LEU A 437 -9.86 6.64 8.85
CA LEU A 437 -9.74 5.34 8.19
C LEU A 437 -8.30 4.83 8.19
N LEU A 438 -7.34 5.67 7.83
CA LEU A 438 -5.91 5.32 7.80
C LEU A 438 -5.40 4.94 9.20
N LEU A 439 -5.65 5.81 10.18
CA LEU A 439 -5.24 5.61 11.57
C LEU A 439 -5.90 4.37 12.17
N TRP A 440 -7.18 4.13 11.87
CA TRP A 440 -7.88 2.94 12.34
C TRP A 440 -7.33 1.66 11.71
N ARG A 441 -6.99 1.65 10.42
CA ARG A 441 -6.39 0.48 9.78
C ARG A 441 -5.00 0.17 10.33
N LEU A 442 -4.16 1.18 10.52
CA LEU A 442 -2.84 1.02 11.15
C LEU A 442 -2.97 0.50 12.57
N LYS A 443 -3.86 1.09 13.37
CA LYS A 443 -4.11 0.66 14.76
C LYS A 443 -4.61 -0.78 14.84
N THR A 444 -5.58 -1.16 14.00
CA THR A 444 -6.11 -2.54 13.98
C THR A 444 -5.05 -3.52 13.47
N GLY A 445 -4.24 -3.12 12.48
CA GLY A 445 -3.08 -3.87 12.02
C GLY A 445 -2.05 -4.11 13.13
N VAL A 446 -1.62 -3.08 13.85
CA VAL A 446 -0.64 -3.21 14.94
C VAL A 446 -1.20 -4.05 16.10
N LYS A 447 -2.48 -3.88 16.45
CA LYS A 447 -3.13 -4.73 17.45
C LYS A 447 -3.16 -6.21 17.03
N ALA A 448 -3.52 -6.48 15.78
CA ALA A 448 -3.48 -7.85 15.24
C ALA A 448 -2.05 -8.39 15.20
N PHE A 449 -1.06 -7.56 14.85
CA PHE A 449 0.35 -7.94 14.88
C PHE A 449 0.81 -8.41 16.28
N CYS A 450 0.42 -7.68 17.33
CA CYS A 450 0.68 -8.06 18.71
C CYS A 450 -0.02 -9.36 19.12
N ALA A 451 -1.19 -9.64 18.53
CA ALA A 451 -2.01 -10.81 18.82
C ALA A 451 -1.75 -12.03 17.92
N ALA A 452 -0.97 -11.88 16.84
CA ALA A 452 -0.75 -12.91 15.83
C ALA A 452 0.08 -14.08 16.38
N LEU A 453 -0.42 -15.29 16.15
CA LEU A 453 0.20 -16.54 16.59
C LEU A 453 1.02 -17.19 15.47
N ASP A 454 0.50 -17.24 14.23
CA ASP A 454 1.27 -17.74 13.08
C ASP A 454 2.39 -16.74 12.71
N PRO A 455 3.68 -17.14 12.79
CA PRO A 455 4.80 -16.28 12.40
C PRO A 455 4.73 -15.80 10.95
N ARG A 456 4.10 -16.57 10.06
CA ARG A 456 3.96 -16.23 8.64
C ARG A 456 3.02 -15.04 8.46
N VAL A 457 1.84 -15.08 9.08
CA VAL A 457 0.88 -13.97 9.09
C VAL A 457 1.50 -12.76 9.79
N LYS A 458 2.18 -12.97 10.92
CA LYS A 458 2.84 -11.90 11.67
C LYS A 458 3.86 -11.12 10.84
N ARG A 459 4.71 -11.81 10.07
CA ARG A 459 5.70 -11.17 9.17
C ARG A 459 5.05 -10.47 7.99
N MET A 460 4.05 -11.09 7.38
CA MET A 460 3.29 -10.47 6.26
C MET A 460 2.58 -9.19 6.71
N LEU A 461 1.95 -9.23 7.89
CA LEU A 461 1.28 -8.07 8.48
C LEU A 461 2.27 -6.95 8.81
N ALA A 462 3.42 -7.26 9.40
CA ALA A 462 4.45 -6.25 9.66
C ALA A 462 4.98 -5.61 8.37
N ALA A 463 5.21 -6.39 7.32
CA ALA A 463 5.59 -5.88 6.01
C ALA A 463 4.52 -5.00 5.39
N ALA A 464 3.24 -5.38 5.50
CA ALA A 464 2.14 -4.60 4.98
C ALA A 464 1.97 -3.27 5.73
N ILE A 465 2.09 -3.28 7.06
CA ILE A 465 2.07 -2.05 7.88
C ILE A 465 3.27 -1.16 7.53
N ALA A 466 4.45 -1.73 7.40
CA ALA A 466 5.67 -1.03 7.02
C ALA A 466 5.56 -0.33 5.67
N ALA A 467 5.17 -1.06 4.61
CA ALA A 467 4.92 -0.48 3.29
C ALA A 467 3.84 0.59 3.34
N PHE A 468 2.77 0.38 4.12
CA PHE A 468 1.70 1.37 4.21
C PHE A 468 2.17 2.64 4.91
N CYS A 469 3.00 2.52 5.94
CA CYS A 469 3.65 3.67 6.59
C CYS A 469 4.59 4.43 5.63
N GLY A 470 5.36 3.72 4.79
CA GLY A 470 6.26 4.35 3.83
C GLY A 470 5.53 5.13 2.74
N ILE A 471 4.48 4.56 2.11
CA ILE A 471 3.67 5.28 1.12
C ILE A 471 2.92 6.48 1.73
N LEU A 472 2.53 6.42 3.00
CA LEU A 472 1.95 7.57 3.72
C LEU A 472 2.96 8.71 3.89
N VAL A 473 4.25 8.39 4.10
CA VAL A 473 5.32 9.40 4.14
C VAL A 473 5.55 10.00 2.75
N ILE A 474 5.57 9.17 1.70
CA ILE A 474 5.65 9.67 0.31
C ILE A 474 4.48 10.63 0.02
N GLY A 475 3.27 10.28 0.47
CA GLY A 475 2.05 11.08 0.30
C GLY A 475 2.09 12.49 0.92
N VAL A 476 3.07 12.79 1.78
CA VAL A 476 3.30 14.16 2.27
C VAL A 476 3.96 15.04 1.19
N ALA A 477 4.79 14.45 0.34
CA ALA A 477 5.61 15.16 -0.66
C ALA A 477 5.15 14.94 -2.11
N GLU A 478 4.19 14.04 -2.33
CA GLU A 478 3.64 13.72 -3.64
C GLU A 478 2.14 13.42 -3.58
N TYR A 479 1.41 13.71 -4.66
CA TYR A 479 0.06 13.20 -4.86
C TYR A 479 0.12 11.84 -5.56
N THR A 480 0.31 10.77 -4.79
CA THR A 480 0.54 9.41 -5.32
C THR A 480 -0.64 8.84 -6.08
N TRP A 481 -1.86 9.34 -5.84
CA TRP A 481 -3.06 8.88 -6.56
C TRP A 481 -3.33 9.61 -7.86
N TYR A 482 -2.44 10.53 -8.26
CA TYR A 482 -2.44 11.08 -9.63
C TYR A 482 -2.40 9.96 -10.67
N TYR A 483 -1.68 8.88 -10.34
CA TYR A 483 -1.62 7.66 -11.13
C TYR A 483 -2.56 6.58 -10.55
N PRO A 484 -3.66 6.21 -11.23
CA PRO A 484 -4.63 5.27 -10.67
C PRO A 484 -4.07 3.87 -10.40
N ARG A 485 -3.02 3.43 -11.12
CA ARG A 485 -2.32 2.17 -10.80
C ARG A 485 -1.72 2.20 -9.39
N ASN A 486 -1.20 3.34 -8.94
CA ASN A 486 -0.65 3.51 -7.59
C ASN A 486 -1.75 3.53 -6.56
N MET A 487 -2.87 4.21 -6.86
CA MET A 487 -4.06 4.14 -6.04
C MET A 487 -4.56 2.69 -5.88
N PHE A 488 -4.63 1.90 -6.94
CA PHE A 488 -5.07 0.50 -6.86
C PHE A 488 -4.13 -0.37 -6.01
N THR A 489 -2.81 -0.20 -6.14
CA THR A 489 -1.83 -0.89 -5.29
C THR A 489 -1.90 -0.42 -3.82
N TYR A 490 -2.08 0.88 -3.59
CA TYR A 490 -2.26 1.45 -2.25
C TYR A 490 -3.44 0.80 -1.51
N TRP A 491 -4.59 0.68 -2.20
CA TRP A 491 -5.78 0.08 -1.62
C TRP A 491 -5.72 -1.45 -1.59
N PHE A 492 -5.00 -2.08 -2.52
CA PHE A 492 -4.62 -3.50 -2.40
C PHE A 492 -3.83 -3.77 -1.12
N LEU A 493 -2.81 -2.94 -0.82
CA LEU A 493 -2.00 -3.01 0.39
C LEU A 493 -2.84 -2.78 1.66
N PHE A 494 -3.75 -1.80 1.64
CA PHE A 494 -4.73 -1.59 2.70
C PHE A 494 -5.59 -2.85 2.94
N GLY A 495 -6.03 -3.51 1.85
CA GLY A 495 -6.73 -4.79 1.90
C GLY A 495 -5.88 -5.92 2.48
N VAL A 496 -4.59 -6.01 2.14
CA VAL A 496 -3.66 -7.03 2.66
C VAL A 496 -3.53 -6.94 4.18
N ILE A 497 -3.47 -5.71 4.74
CA ILE A 497 -3.54 -5.49 6.19
C ILE A 497 -4.85 -6.05 6.74
N GLY A 498 -5.99 -5.70 6.13
CA GLY A 498 -7.31 -6.21 6.53
C GLY A 498 -7.42 -7.74 6.49
N ALA A 499 -6.86 -8.39 5.46
CA ALA A 499 -6.84 -9.84 5.34
C ALA A 499 -5.99 -10.49 6.43
N CYS A 500 -4.81 -9.93 6.75
CA CYS A 500 -3.98 -10.39 7.85
C CYS A 500 -4.66 -10.25 9.22
N VAL A 501 -5.34 -9.12 9.46
CA VAL A 501 -6.13 -8.89 10.67
C VAL A 501 -7.21 -9.98 10.79
N LYS A 502 -7.95 -10.25 9.71
CA LYS A 502 -8.94 -11.33 9.69
C LYS A 502 -8.35 -12.70 9.99
N LEU A 503 -7.24 -13.07 9.33
CA LEU A 503 -6.57 -14.35 9.56
C LEU A 503 -6.14 -14.51 11.02
N THR A 504 -5.63 -13.43 11.63
CA THR A 504 -5.25 -13.41 13.05
C THR A 504 -6.45 -13.67 13.97
N HIS A 505 -7.61 -13.06 13.68
CA HIS A 505 -8.82 -13.34 14.45
C HIS A 505 -9.28 -14.80 14.30
N LEU A 506 -9.26 -15.34 13.09
CA LEU A 506 -9.62 -16.74 12.82
C LEU A 506 -8.69 -17.72 13.56
N GLU A 507 -7.38 -17.47 13.58
CA GLU A 507 -6.41 -18.26 14.35
C GLU A 507 -6.74 -18.26 15.84
N ARG A 508 -7.01 -17.08 16.43
CA ARG A 508 -7.35 -16.99 17.85
C ARG A 508 -8.63 -17.75 18.19
N THR A 509 -9.67 -17.61 17.38
CA THR A 509 -10.93 -18.35 17.61
C THR A 509 -10.74 -19.86 17.56
N ARG A 510 -9.81 -20.37 16.73
CA ARG A 510 -9.46 -21.81 16.66
C ARG A 510 -8.59 -22.29 17.81
N HIS A 511 -7.86 -21.38 18.48
CA HIS A 511 -7.04 -21.72 19.65
C HIS A 511 -7.82 -21.64 20.96
N THR A 512 -8.89 -20.85 21.01
CA THR A 512 -9.77 -20.71 22.19
C THR A 512 -10.96 -21.66 22.19
N ALA A 513 -11.30 -22.25 21.05
CA ALA A 513 -12.32 -23.29 20.89
C ALA A 513 -11.65 -24.66 20.91
#